data_AF-C0PJ16-F1
#
_entry.id   AF-C0PJ16-F1
#
_cell.length_a   1.000
_cell.length_b   1.000
_cell.length_c   1.000
_cell.angle_alpha   90.00
_cell.angle_beta   90.00
_cell.angle_gamma   90.00
#
_symmetry.space_group_name_H-M   'P 1'
#
loop_
_entity.id
_entity.type
_entity.pdbx_description
1 polymer ?
#
loop_
_entity_poly.entity_id
_entity_poly.type
_entity_poly.pdbx_seq_one_letter_code
_entity_poly.pdbx_strand_id
1 'polypeptide(L)'
;MAAMLVGALRRGSGCRGGLRLIAHSLRRFVSTLVVAEHEGGFVKPSSLSALAAAEAIAKDNKVSVLLGGSGPALHKAADHAACSHPLVSEVLVADSEALAHPLAEPWAELLRSVQQKGGYSHVIASSTSFGKNLLPRAAALLDVSPVTDVTAVKEPHVFVRPIYAGNALCTVKYTGEGPCMMSIRSTSFSPATEAMSETKVAPITQGNLHG
;
A
#
# COMPACT_ATOMS: atom_id res chain seq x y z
N MET A 1 35.96 -71.54 -38.43
CA MET A 1 35.41 -70.21 -38.78
C MET A 1 35.49 -69.37 -37.50
N ALA A 2 36.57 -68.61 -37.28
CA ALA A 2 36.73 -67.16 -37.59
C ALA A 2 35.74 -66.29 -36.79
N ALA A 3 36.04 -65.20 -36.08
CA ALA A 3 37.20 -64.32 -35.82
C ALA A 3 36.86 -63.52 -34.50
N MET A 4 37.79 -63.11 -33.61
CA MET A 4 38.42 -61.76 -33.47
C MET A 4 37.45 -60.55 -33.69
N LEU A 5 37.46 -59.37 -33.03
CA LEU A 5 38.29 -58.62 -32.05
C LEU A 5 37.60 -57.21 -31.84
N VAL A 6 37.93 -56.44 -30.78
CA VAL A 6 37.77 -54.94 -30.59
C VAL A 6 36.33 -54.39 -30.47
N GLY A 7 35.90 -53.49 -29.57
CA GLY A 7 36.52 -52.42 -28.77
C GLY A 7 36.04 -51.04 -29.27
N ALA A 8 35.23 -50.28 -28.51
CA ALA A 8 35.10 -48.82 -28.66
C ALA A 8 34.33 -48.15 -27.49
N LEU A 9 35.03 -47.25 -26.78
CA LEU A 9 34.49 -46.17 -25.94
C LEU A 9 33.91 -45.03 -26.82
N ARG A 10 32.87 -44.32 -26.34
CA ARG A 10 32.69 -42.83 -26.32
C ARG A 10 31.25 -42.51 -25.83
N ARG A 11 31.04 -41.88 -24.68
CA ARG A 11 31.10 -40.44 -24.28
C ARG A 11 29.80 -39.65 -24.55
N GLY A 12 29.23 -39.12 -23.45
CA GLY A 12 28.44 -37.87 -23.34
C GLY A 12 27.02 -37.97 -23.89
N SER A 13 26.01 -37.23 -23.44
CA SER A 13 25.88 -36.10 -22.50
C SER A 13 24.42 -35.64 -22.62
N GLY A 14 23.73 -35.28 -21.55
CA GLY A 14 22.42 -34.64 -21.71
C GLY A 14 21.58 -34.51 -20.45
N CYS A 15 21.90 -33.50 -19.63
CA CYS A 15 21.04 -32.96 -18.59
C CYS A 15 19.64 -32.58 -19.12
N ARG A 16 18.62 -32.59 -18.23
CA ARG A 16 17.53 -31.58 -18.05
C ARG A 16 16.30 -32.30 -17.48
N GLY A 17 15.59 -31.82 -16.45
CA GLY A 17 15.64 -30.53 -15.81
C GLY A 17 15.09 -30.61 -14.38
N GLY A 18 15.81 -29.96 -13.46
CA GLY A 18 15.22 -29.54 -12.21
C GLY A 18 14.26 -28.39 -12.48
N LEU A 19 13.01 -28.53 -12.05
CA LEU A 19 12.16 -27.40 -11.77
C LEU A 19 12.68 -26.76 -10.48
N ARG A 20 13.70 -25.91 -10.64
CA ARG A 20 14.05 -24.91 -9.63
C ARG A 20 12.77 -24.10 -9.39
N LEU A 21 12.25 -24.17 -8.16
CA LEU A 21 11.43 -23.12 -7.57
C LEU A 21 12.13 -21.80 -7.90
N ILE A 22 11.53 -21.03 -8.80
CA ILE A 22 11.95 -19.67 -9.08
C ILE A 22 11.55 -18.90 -7.83
N ALA A 23 12.43 -18.88 -6.83
CA ALA A 23 12.36 -17.94 -5.74
C ALA A 23 12.25 -16.56 -6.39
N HIS A 24 11.06 -15.98 -6.32
CA HIS A 24 10.70 -14.74 -6.99
C HIS A 24 11.34 -13.58 -6.21
N SER A 25 12.67 -13.57 -6.13
CA SER A 25 13.47 -12.45 -5.65
C SER A 25 13.65 -11.43 -6.79
N LEU A 26 12.53 -11.07 -7.43
CA LEU A 26 12.43 -9.75 -8.03
C LEU A 26 12.22 -8.83 -6.85
N ARG A 27 13.10 -7.84 -6.67
CA ARG A 27 12.84 -6.72 -5.76
C ARG A 27 11.48 -6.14 -6.18
N ARG A 28 10.41 -6.50 -5.47
CA ARG A 28 9.12 -5.85 -5.68
C ARG A 28 9.37 -4.38 -5.35
N PHE A 29 9.21 -3.52 -6.35
CA PHE A 29 9.21 -2.08 -6.11
C PHE A 29 8.13 -1.80 -5.06
N VAL A 30 8.47 -0.95 -4.09
CA VAL A 30 7.53 -0.60 -3.02
C VAL A 30 6.41 0.22 -3.66
N SER A 31 5.17 -0.25 -3.49
CA SER A 31 3.96 0.43 -3.92
C SER A 31 3.04 0.56 -2.73
N THR A 32 2.57 1.78 -2.49
CA THR A 32 1.79 2.09 -1.28
C THR A 32 0.45 2.68 -1.65
N LEU A 33 -0.61 2.07 -1.13
CA LEU A 33 -1.95 2.63 -1.19
C LEU A 33 -2.21 3.44 0.07
N VAL A 34 -2.47 4.73 -0.07
CA VAL A 34 -2.87 5.61 1.04
C VAL A 34 -4.37 5.83 0.98
N VAL A 35 -5.09 5.41 2.02
CA VAL A 35 -6.51 5.70 2.20
C VAL A 35 -6.64 7.09 2.80
N ALA A 36 -7.15 8.03 2.00
CA ALA A 36 -7.24 9.43 2.39
C ALA A 36 -8.67 9.80 2.79
N GLU A 37 -8.76 10.58 3.85
CA GLU A 37 -9.97 11.31 4.22
C GLU A 37 -9.97 12.71 3.61
N HIS A 38 -11.16 13.19 3.25
CA HIS A 38 -11.38 14.55 2.78
C HIS A 38 -12.55 15.20 3.51
N GLU A 39 -12.57 16.53 3.50
CA GLU A 39 -13.64 17.36 4.05
C GLU A 39 -13.66 18.70 3.30
N GLY A 40 -14.85 19.16 2.91
CA GLY A 40 -14.99 20.45 2.22
C GLY A 40 -14.28 20.55 0.87
N GLY A 41 -13.95 19.42 0.24
CA GLY A 41 -13.18 19.38 -1.01
C GLY A 41 -11.66 19.44 -0.84
N PHE A 42 -11.16 19.30 0.40
CA PHE A 42 -9.74 19.24 0.71
C PHE A 42 -9.40 17.94 1.41
N VAL A 43 -8.20 17.42 1.14
CA VAL A 43 -7.66 16.26 1.85
C VAL A 43 -7.31 16.67 3.28
N LYS A 44 -7.73 15.89 4.27
CA LYS A 44 -7.46 16.20 5.68
C LYS A 44 -5.95 16.18 5.98
N PRO A 45 -5.46 17.02 6.90
CA PRO A 45 -4.04 17.03 7.29
C PRO A 45 -3.52 15.67 7.78
N SER A 46 -4.38 14.88 8.44
CA SER A 46 -4.04 13.52 8.88
C SER A 46 -3.64 12.60 7.72
N SER A 47 -4.30 12.73 6.56
CA SER A 47 -4.02 11.96 5.35
C SER A 47 -2.70 12.40 4.71
N LEU A 48 -2.37 13.70 4.78
CA LEU A 48 -1.07 14.22 4.34
C LEU A 48 0.09 13.66 5.17
N SER A 49 -0.10 13.51 6.49
CA SER A 49 0.86 12.80 7.34
C SER A 49 1.02 11.32 6.95
N ALA A 50 -0.04 10.67 6.46
CA ALA A 50 0.06 9.30 5.96
C ALA A 50 0.84 9.21 4.63
N LEU A 51 0.76 10.24 3.77
CA LEU A 51 1.61 10.35 2.57
C LEU A 51 3.09 10.53 2.95
N ALA A 52 3.39 11.38 3.94
CA ALA A 52 4.75 11.55 4.44
C ALA A 52 5.30 10.26 5.08
N ALA A 53 4.45 9.46 5.74
CA ALA A 53 4.85 8.14 6.21
C ALA A 53 5.16 7.16 5.07
N ALA A 54 4.42 7.24 3.95
CA ALA A 54 4.72 6.43 2.77
C ALA A 54 6.10 6.74 2.17
N GLU A 55 6.51 8.02 2.18
CA GLU A 55 7.88 8.42 1.79
C GLU A 55 8.94 7.78 2.69
N ALA A 56 8.68 7.71 4.00
CA ALA A 56 9.61 7.12 4.96
C ALA A 56 9.82 5.61 4.78
N ILE A 57 8.91 4.90 4.11
CA ILE A 57 9.05 3.46 3.80
C ILE A 57 10.11 3.23 2.73
N ALA A 58 10.07 4.00 1.65
CA ALA A 58 11.04 3.92 0.57
C ALA A 58 11.06 5.24 -0.24
N LYS A 59 12.27 5.68 -0.63
CA LYS A 59 12.44 6.91 -1.42
C LYS A 59 11.85 6.80 -2.83
N ASP A 60 11.91 5.61 -3.44
CA ASP A 60 11.38 5.34 -4.77
C ASP A 60 9.96 4.74 -4.73
N ASN A 61 9.18 5.06 -3.69
CA ASN A 61 7.85 4.50 -3.48
C ASN A 61 6.82 5.10 -4.45
N LYS A 62 6.10 4.23 -5.16
CA LYS A 62 4.96 4.65 -5.98
C LYS A 62 3.72 4.72 -5.08
N VAL A 63 3.21 5.93 -4.84
CA VAL A 63 2.05 6.13 -3.96
C VAL A 63 0.76 6.32 -4.78
N SER A 64 -0.26 5.54 -4.45
CA SER A 64 -1.60 5.67 -4.99
C SER A 64 -2.54 6.13 -3.87
N VAL A 65 -3.37 7.14 -4.12
CA VAL A 65 -4.27 7.69 -3.09
C VAL A 65 -5.70 7.26 -3.36
N LEU A 66 -6.35 6.60 -2.41
CA LEU A 66 -7.76 6.23 -2.49
C LEU A 66 -8.62 7.26 -1.77
N LEU A 67 -9.53 7.87 -2.52
CA LEU A 67 -10.59 8.75 -2.02
C LEU A 67 -11.95 8.15 -2.34
N GLY A 68 -12.88 8.26 -1.40
CA GLY A 68 -14.24 7.77 -1.53
C GLY A 68 -15.22 8.79 -0.98
N GLY A 69 -16.42 8.82 -1.54
CA GLY A 69 -17.46 9.75 -1.17
C GLY A 69 -18.50 9.88 -2.27
N SER A 70 -19.23 10.99 -2.26
CA SER A 70 -20.15 11.33 -3.33
C SER A 70 -20.11 12.83 -3.64
N GLY A 71 -20.30 13.16 -4.92
CA GLY A 71 -20.56 14.51 -5.39
C GLY A 71 -19.32 15.38 -5.62
N PRO A 72 -19.51 16.68 -5.92
CA PRO A 72 -18.45 17.54 -6.45
C PRO A 72 -17.32 17.83 -5.47
N ALA A 73 -17.57 17.71 -4.15
CA ALA A 73 -16.53 17.86 -3.14
C ALA A 73 -15.46 16.74 -3.27
N LEU A 74 -15.87 15.53 -3.65
CA LEU A 74 -14.94 14.41 -3.85
C LEU A 74 -13.95 14.69 -4.99
N HIS A 75 -14.43 15.24 -6.11
CA HIS A 75 -13.56 15.57 -7.23
C HIS A 75 -12.57 16.69 -6.90
N LYS A 76 -13.03 17.75 -6.19
CA LYS A 76 -12.12 18.79 -5.69
C LYS A 76 -11.05 18.23 -4.75
N ALA A 77 -11.44 17.28 -3.89
CA ALA A 77 -10.49 16.61 -3.00
C ALA A 77 -9.49 15.74 -3.79
N ALA A 78 -9.90 15.13 -4.90
CA ALA A 78 -9.02 14.36 -5.76
C ALA A 78 -7.98 15.25 -6.46
N ASP A 79 -8.40 16.41 -6.98
CA ASP A 79 -7.50 17.41 -7.54
C ASP A 79 -6.48 17.90 -6.50
N HIS A 80 -6.95 18.18 -5.28
CA HIS A 80 -6.09 18.55 -4.17
C HIS A 80 -5.11 17.42 -3.80
N ALA A 81 -5.56 16.17 -3.76
CA ALA A 81 -4.71 15.01 -3.48
C ALA A 81 -3.62 14.83 -4.53
N ALA A 82 -3.95 14.98 -5.81
CA ALA A 82 -3.03 14.82 -6.93
C ALA A 82 -1.85 15.80 -6.87
N CYS A 83 -2.06 16.99 -6.28
CA CYS A 83 -1.03 18.02 -6.09
C CYS A 83 -0.43 18.06 -4.68
N SER A 84 -0.90 17.21 -3.76
CA SER A 84 -0.55 17.34 -2.34
C SER A 84 0.84 16.83 -1.97
N HIS A 85 1.44 15.94 -2.79
CA HIS A 85 2.75 15.37 -2.51
C HIS A 85 3.42 14.87 -3.80
N PRO A 86 4.74 15.08 -4.00
CA PRO A 86 5.45 14.70 -5.23
C PRO A 86 5.48 13.18 -5.51
N LEU A 87 5.24 12.35 -4.51
CA LEU A 87 5.22 10.89 -4.63
C LEU A 87 3.87 10.33 -5.11
N VAL A 88 2.82 11.16 -5.12
CA VAL A 88 1.49 10.74 -5.58
C VAL A 88 1.57 10.47 -7.08
N SER A 89 1.38 9.21 -7.41
CA SER A 89 1.51 8.69 -8.78
C SER A 89 0.16 8.52 -9.46
N GLU A 90 -0.90 8.28 -8.69
CA GLU A 90 -2.28 8.21 -9.16
C GLU A 90 -3.26 8.49 -8.00
N VAL A 91 -4.43 9.01 -8.34
CA VAL A 91 -5.54 9.18 -7.39
C VAL A 91 -6.71 8.31 -7.85
N LEU A 92 -7.11 7.37 -7.02
CA LEU A 92 -8.25 6.49 -7.24
C LEU A 92 -9.47 7.11 -6.56
N VAL A 93 -10.51 7.35 -7.35
CA VAL A 93 -11.75 7.97 -6.86
C VAL A 93 -12.87 6.95 -6.95
N ALA A 94 -13.47 6.65 -5.80
CA ALA A 94 -14.67 5.84 -5.66
C ALA A 94 -15.87 6.76 -5.38
N ASP A 95 -16.60 7.12 -6.43
CA ASP A 95 -17.82 7.92 -6.32
C ASP A 95 -19.03 7.00 -6.17
N SER A 96 -19.63 7.01 -4.98
CA SER A 96 -20.83 6.24 -4.67
C SER A 96 -21.54 6.85 -3.46
N GLU A 97 -22.87 6.91 -3.52
CA GLU A 97 -23.69 7.36 -2.39
C GLU A 97 -23.48 6.50 -1.13
N ALA A 98 -23.17 5.21 -1.30
CA ALA A 98 -22.84 4.30 -0.20
C ALA A 98 -21.56 4.70 0.58
N LEU A 99 -20.69 5.49 -0.06
CA LEU A 99 -19.45 6.00 0.53
C LEU A 99 -19.58 7.44 1.04
N ALA A 100 -20.75 8.08 0.87
CA ALA A 100 -21.01 9.43 1.37
C ALA A 100 -20.81 9.53 2.88
N HIS A 101 -21.08 8.44 3.60
CA HIS A 101 -20.73 8.29 5.00
C HIS A 101 -19.52 7.36 5.17
N PRO A 102 -18.60 7.65 6.11
CA PRO A 102 -17.40 6.86 6.35
C PRO A 102 -17.71 5.56 7.13
N LEU A 103 -18.66 4.76 6.64
CA LEU A 103 -19.02 3.46 7.20
C LEU A 103 -17.94 2.43 6.87
N ALA A 104 -17.50 1.67 7.87
CA ALA A 104 -16.36 0.78 7.68
C ALA A 104 -16.68 -0.45 6.81
N GLU A 105 -17.94 -0.87 6.70
CA GLU A 105 -18.40 -2.02 5.88
C GLU A 105 -18.12 -1.80 4.39
N PRO A 106 -18.74 -0.81 3.70
CA PRO A 106 -18.52 -0.60 2.27
C PRO A 106 -17.06 -0.21 1.96
N TRP A 107 -16.42 0.54 2.85
CA TRP A 107 -15.03 0.93 2.70
C TRP A 107 -14.05 -0.25 2.79
N ALA A 108 -14.31 -1.23 3.65
CA ALA A 108 -13.45 -2.41 3.77
C ALA A 108 -13.54 -3.29 2.52
N GLU A 109 -14.73 -3.46 1.96
CA GLU A 109 -14.92 -4.19 0.69
C GLU A 109 -14.29 -3.47 -0.49
N LEU A 110 -14.43 -2.14 -0.55
CA LEU A 110 -13.75 -1.31 -1.54
C LEU A 110 -12.24 -1.48 -1.44
N LEU A 111 -11.68 -1.35 -0.23
CA LEU A 111 -10.25 -1.45 0.00
C LEU A 111 -9.71 -2.84 -0.38
N ARG A 112 -10.44 -3.91 -0.04
CA ARG A 112 -10.13 -5.27 -0.48
C ARG A 112 -10.09 -5.37 -2.01
N SER A 113 -11.10 -4.86 -2.69
CA SER A 113 -11.21 -4.91 -4.15
C SER A 113 -10.10 -4.12 -4.84
N VAL A 114 -9.77 -2.93 -4.34
CA VAL A 114 -8.67 -2.10 -4.84
C VAL A 114 -7.33 -2.80 -4.60
N GLN A 115 -7.13 -3.39 -3.41
CA GLN A 115 -5.91 -4.13 -3.08
C GLN A 115 -5.71 -5.35 -3.99
N GLN A 116 -6.78 -6.12 -4.26
CA GLN A 116 -6.71 -7.30 -5.13
C GLN A 116 -6.39 -6.94 -6.59
N LYS A 117 -6.89 -5.78 -7.07
CA LYS A 117 -6.61 -5.31 -8.43
C LYS A 117 -5.23 -4.67 -8.56
N GLY A 118 -4.82 -3.87 -7.57
CA GLY A 118 -3.58 -3.08 -7.62
C GLY A 118 -2.33 -3.82 -7.13
N GLY A 119 -2.48 -4.79 -6.23
CA GLY A 119 -1.36 -5.58 -5.71
C GLY A 119 -0.34 -4.76 -4.92
N TYR A 120 -0.79 -3.83 -4.06
CA TYR A 120 0.09 -2.95 -3.30
C TYR A 120 0.88 -3.71 -2.22
N SER A 121 2.12 -3.30 -1.95
CA SER A 121 2.92 -3.89 -0.87
C SER A 121 2.57 -3.33 0.50
N HIS A 122 2.13 -2.08 0.55
CA HIS A 122 1.72 -1.41 1.79
C HIS A 122 0.36 -0.74 1.60
N VAL A 123 -0.45 -0.78 2.66
CA VAL A 123 -1.71 -0.02 2.74
C VAL A 123 -1.69 0.80 4.01
N ILE A 124 -1.87 2.10 3.87
CA ILE A 124 -1.70 3.06 4.96
C ILE A 124 -2.98 3.86 5.12
N ALA A 125 -3.44 3.98 6.37
CA ALA A 125 -4.47 4.92 6.75
C ALA A 125 -4.00 5.77 7.94
N SER A 126 -4.60 6.92 8.15
CA SER A 126 -4.35 7.70 9.38
C SER A 126 -5.04 7.05 10.57
N SER A 127 -4.47 7.17 11.77
CA SER A 127 -5.03 6.68 13.03
C SER A 127 -6.20 7.55 13.58
N THR A 128 -7.09 7.99 12.69
CA THR A 128 -8.35 8.67 13.01
C THR A 128 -9.43 7.66 13.43
N SER A 129 -10.60 8.13 13.85
CA SER A 129 -11.75 7.25 14.11
C SER A 129 -12.13 6.41 12.89
N PHE A 130 -12.04 6.98 11.68
CA PHE A 130 -12.30 6.26 10.44
C PHE A 130 -11.24 5.19 10.18
N GLY A 131 -9.96 5.55 10.16
CA GLY A 131 -8.89 4.58 9.89
C GLY A 131 -8.82 3.45 10.92
N LYS A 132 -9.08 3.74 12.20
CA LYS A 132 -9.14 2.73 13.28
C LYS A 132 -10.31 1.76 13.13
N ASN A 133 -11.42 2.18 12.53
CA ASN A 133 -12.56 1.29 12.27
C ASN A 133 -12.39 0.51 10.95
N LEU A 134 -11.85 1.16 9.91
CA LEU A 134 -11.67 0.58 8.58
C LEU A 134 -10.56 -0.47 8.53
N LEU A 135 -9.36 -0.09 8.98
CA LEU A 135 -8.15 -0.88 8.75
C LEU A 135 -8.23 -2.31 9.32
N PRO A 136 -8.64 -2.55 10.59
CA PRO A 136 -8.73 -3.91 11.11
C PRO A 136 -9.76 -4.77 10.37
N ARG A 137 -10.85 -4.17 9.90
CA ARG A 137 -11.87 -4.88 9.13
C ARG A 137 -11.36 -5.26 7.74
N ALA A 138 -10.73 -4.33 7.03
CA ALA A 138 -10.13 -4.61 5.72
C ALA A 138 -8.98 -5.64 5.82
N ALA A 139 -8.18 -5.56 6.89
CA ALA A 139 -7.11 -6.51 7.16
C ALA A 139 -7.65 -7.92 7.41
N ALA A 140 -8.75 -8.06 8.15
CA ALA A 140 -9.43 -9.33 8.34
C ALA A 140 -9.95 -9.93 7.01
N LEU A 141 -10.50 -9.11 6.12
CA LEU A 141 -10.95 -9.56 4.80
C LEU A 141 -9.82 -10.06 3.88
N LEU A 142 -8.60 -9.60 4.13
CA LEU A 142 -7.40 -9.96 3.36
C LEU A 142 -6.53 -11.00 4.09
N ASP A 143 -6.97 -11.47 5.26
CA ASP A 143 -6.23 -12.40 6.13
C ASP A 143 -4.82 -11.91 6.49
N VAL A 144 -4.70 -10.61 6.83
CA VAL A 144 -3.43 -9.98 7.26
C VAL A 144 -3.56 -9.32 8.62
N SER A 145 -2.44 -9.27 9.35
CA SER A 145 -2.36 -8.60 10.64
C SER A 145 -1.92 -7.14 10.49
N PRO A 146 -2.75 -6.14 10.84
CA PRO A 146 -2.39 -4.74 10.67
C PRO A 146 -1.47 -4.24 11.80
N VAL A 147 -0.57 -3.31 11.48
CA VAL A 147 0.26 -2.61 12.45
C VAL A 147 -0.38 -1.28 12.81
N THR A 148 -0.87 -1.16 14.05
CA THR A 148 -1.62 0.04 14.47
C THR A 148 -0.74 1.10 15.14
N ASP A 149 -1.12 2.37 14.98
CA ASP A 149 -0.53 3.56 15.61
C ASP A 149 0.99 3.69 15.41
N VAL A 150 1.47 3.49 14.18
CA VAL A 150 2.89 3.67 13.84
C VAL A 150 3.30 5.13 13.98
N THR A 151 4.46 5.34 14.62
CA THR A 151 5.07 6.66 14.85
C THR A 151 6.43 6.83 14.18
N ALA A 152 7.08 5.76 13.75
CA ALA A 152 8.30 5.84 12.95
C ALA A 152 8.48 4.57 12.09
N VAL A 153 9.15 4.74 10.94
CA VAL A 153 9.57 3.65 10.07
C VAL A 153 11.09 3.54 10.17
N LYS A 154 11.61 2.38 10.60
CA LYS A 154 13.05 2.11 10.68
C LYS A 154 13.57 1.45 9.41
N GLU A 155 12.78 0.51 8.89
CA GLU A 155 13.03 -0.22 7.65
C GLU A 155 11.68 -0.46 6.97
N PRO A 156 11.63 -0.86 5.68
CA PRO A 156 10.35 -1.03 4.98
C PRO A 156 9.32 -1.92 5.67
N HIS A 157 9.76 -2.87 6.51
CA HIS A 157 8.89 -3.76 7.29
C HIS A 157 9.13 -3.69 8.80
N VAL A 158 9.86 -2.68 9.28
CA VAL A 158 10.16 -2.50 10.71
C VAL A 158 9.69 -1.14 11.18
N PHE A 159 8.72 -1.16 12.08
CA PHE A 159 7.98 0.01 12.52
C PHE A 159 8.12 0.21 14.02
N VAL A 160 7.99 1.45 14.46
CA VAL A 160 7.89 1.80 15.88
C VAL A 160 6.48 2.24 16.18
N ARG A 161 5.90 1.69 17.24
CA ARG A 161 4.58 2.10 17.75
C ARG A 161 4.61 2.28 19.26
N PRO A 162 3.80 3.19 19.82
CA PRO A 162 3.63 3.31 21.25
C PRO A 162 2.83 2.12 21.80
N ILE A 163 3.19 1.74 23.02
CA ILE A 163 2.47 0.81 23.89
C ILE A 163 2.29 1.46 25.27
N TYR A 164 1.39 0.93 26.10
CA TYR A 164 1.09 1.46 27.43
C TYR A 164 0.78 2.98 27.42
N ALA A 165 -0.22 3.38 26.63
CA ALA A 165 -0.65 4.78 26.47
C ALA A 165 0.45 5.77 26.04
N GLY A 166 1.52 5.29 25.41
CA GLY A 166 2.62 6.14 24.93
C GLY A 166 3.84 6.18 25.83
N ASN A 167 3.82 5.49 26.98
CA ASN A 167 4.94 5.49 27.93
C ASN A 167 6.13 4.63 27.46
N ALA A 168 5.89 3.67 26.57
CA ALA A 168 6.96 2.86 25.99
C ALA A 168 6.79 2.74 24.47
N LEU A 169 7.91 2.60 23.77
CA LEU A 169 7.96 2.40 22.33
C LEU A 169 8.34 0.95 22.03
N CYS A 170 7.56 0.30 21.19
CA CYS A 170 7.81 -1.05 20.71
C CYS A 170 8.24 -1.02 19.25
N THR A 171 9.30 -1.75 18.91
CA THR A 171 9.69 -1.99 17.52
C THR A 171 9.07 -3.30 17.06
N VAL A 172 8.26 -3.25 15.99
CA VAL A 172 7.53 -4.39 15.44
C VAL A 172 8.02 -4.64 14.02
N LYS A 173 8.30 -5.90 13.69
CA LYS A 173 8.62 -6.34 12.33
C LYS A 173 7.43 -7.05 11.72
N TYR A 174 6.96 -6.59 10.57
CA TYR A 174 5.94 -7.28 9.79
C TYR A 174 6.57 -8.47 9.06
N THR A 175 5.92 -9.64 9.15
CA THR A 175 6.41 -10.92 8.59
C THR A 175 5.35 -11.65 7.77
N GLY A 176 4.21 -11.01 7.49
CA GLY A 176 3.14 -11.60 6.69
C GLY A 176 3.45 -11.61 5.20
N GLU A 177 2.83 -12.55 4.47
CA GLU A 177 2.96 -12.68 3.01
C GLU A 177 2.06 -11.69 2.22
N GLY A 178 1.03 -11.14 2.87
CA GLY A 178 0.12 -10.15 2.28
C GLY A 178 0.58 -8.70 2.44
N PRO A 179 -0.22 -7.72 1.99
CA PRO A 179 0.12 -6.31 2.12
C PRO A 179 0.34 -5.92 3.57
N CYS A 180 1.39 -5.15 3.83
CA CYS A 180 1.61 -4.58 5.15
C CYS A 180 0.62 -3.43 5.38
N MET A 181 -0.48 -3.74 6.07
CA MET A 181 -1.50 -2.76 6.43
C MET A 181 -1.11 -2.05 7.72
N MET A 182 -1.15 -0.72 7.75
CA MET A 182 -0.78 0.03 8.95
C MET A 182 -1.59 1.32 9.13
N SER A 183 -1.77 1.71 10.38
CA SER A 183 -2.31 3.03 10.72
C SER A 183 -1.20 3.95 11.23
N ILE A 184 -1.21 5.20 10.78
CA ILE A 184 -0.18 6.19 11.09
C ILE A 184 -0.70 7.21 12.09
N ARG A 185 0.09 7.48 13.13
CA ARG A 185 -0.18 8.60 14.02
C ARG A 185 0.13 9.91 13.28
N SER A 186 -0.89 10.71 13.02
CA SER A 186 -0.78 11.95 12.24
C SER A 186 0.29 12.92 12.78
N THR A 187 0.47 12.99 14.10
CA THR A 187 1.44 13.89 14.73
C THR A 187 2.90 13.47 14.58
N SER A 188 3.16 12.25 14.10
CA SER A 188 4.53 11.70 14.03
C SER A 188 5.21 11.92 12.69
N PHE A 189 4.44 12.24 11.66
CA PHE A 189 4.95 12.47 10.32
C PHE A 189 4.49 13.86 9.87
N SER A 190 5.44 14.79 9.82
CA SER A 190 5.17 16.12 9.30
C SER A 190 5.07 16.04 7.79
N PRO A 191 3.95 16.45 7.18
CA PRO A 191 3.91 16.63 5.73
C PRO A 191 4.94 17.70 5.34
N ALA A 192 5.57 17.55 4.17
CA ALA A 192 6.43 18.58 3.63
C ALA A 192 5.60 19.85 3.42
N THR A 193 6.05 20.97 3.99
CA THR A 193 5.30 22.25 3.98
C THR A 193 5.20 22.87 2.59
N GLU A 194 5.92 22.39 1.58
CA GLU A 194 6.01 23.07 0.30
C GLU A 194 6.01 22.07 -0.86
N ALA A 195 4.84 21.87 -1.45
CA ALA A 195 4.73 21.45 -2.84
C ALA A 195 3.39 21.90 -3.45
N MET A 196 3.08 23.20 -3.35
CA MET A 196 2.43 23.86 -4.49
C MET A 196 3.47 24.04 -5.60
N SER A 197 4.15 22.97 -5.98
CA SER A 197 5.02 22.97 -7.14
C SER A 197 4.16 22.50 -8.29
N GLU A 198 3.98 23.39 -9.26
CA GLU A 198 3.25 23.24 -10.49
C GLU A 198 3.90 22.15 -11.35
N THR A 199 3.85 20.88 -10.93
CA THR A 199 4.53 19.81 -11.66
C THR A 199 3.86 18.46 -11.39
N LYS A 200 3.15 17.99 -12.40
CA LYS A 200 2.61 16.63 -12.56
C LYS A 200 1.41 16.29 -11.67
N VAL A 201 0.23 16.77 -12.08
CA VAL A 201 -1.06 16.26 -11.59
C VAL A 201 -1.11 14.75 -11.86
N ALA A 202 -1.22 13.96 -10.80
CA ALA A 202 -1.39 12.51 -10.92
C ALA A 202 -2.71 12.16 -11.62
N PRO A 203 -2.74 11.16 -12.52
CA PRO A 203 -3.97 10.74 -13.18
C PRO A 203 -5.03 10.33 -12.15
N ILE A 204 -6.25 10.82 -12.34
CA ILE A 204 -7.43 10.48 -11.55
C ILE A 204 -8.15 9.33 -12.26
N THR A 205 -8.23 8.17 -11.62
CA THR A 205 -8.99 7.03 -12.13
C THR A 205 -10.32 6.95 -11.39
N GLN A 206 -11.41 7.27 -12.10
CA GLN A 206 -12.77 7.03 -11.62
C GLN A 206 -13.12 5.57 -11.89
N GLY A 207 -13.14 4.77 -10.83
CA GLY A 207 -13.52 3.37 -10.93
C GLY A 207 -14.98 3.20 -10.58
N ASN A 208 -15.76 2.58 -11.47
CA ASN A 208 -17.03 1.96 -11.12
C ASN A 208 -16.73 0.73 -10.25
N LEU A 209 -16.27 0.97 -9.01
CA LEU A 209 -15.86 -0.03 -8.04
C LEU A 209 -17.10 -0.55 -7.31
N HIS A 210 -18.08 -1.02 -8.08
CA HIS A 210 -19.20 -1.78 -7.56
C HIS A 210 -18.67 -3.15 -7.14
N GLY A 211 -18.90 -3.50 -5.88
CA GLY A 211 -18.70 -4.85 -5.35
C GLY A 211 -19.66 -5.85 -5.97
#